data_AF-A0A8D7F8T2-F1
#
_entry.id   AF-A0A8D7F8T2-F1
#
_cell.length_a   1.000
_cell.length_b   1.000
_cell.length_c   1.000
_cell.angle_alpha   90.00
_cell.angle_beta   90.00
_cell.angle_gamma   90.00
#
_symmetry.space_group_name_H-M   'P 1'
#
loop_
_entity.id
_entity.type
_entity.pdbx_description
1 polymer ?
#
loop_
_entity_poly.entity_id
_entity_poly.type
_entity_poly.pdbx_seq_one_letter_code
_entity_poly.pdbx_strand_id
1 'polypeptide(L)'
;MADEEGSSILDDSPIEQGRLTVPPTDDNTLQVLTFRTWLIGIPICILGSVSAALSFYRQQMFNFSHVCINMMVFIAGKLMANMLPNKVIRMPYTNWSFSLNPGPINLKEHVATTMLAGRVSASAGFEILTISKIYHKDIPLLPAILLVLSIQFLGYGFAGIFMKLLVHSPYMWWPSTLVDVAFYRFDMERFSLGPKRFDQQRSTWRSAS
;
A
#
# COMPACT_ATOMS: atom_id res chain seq x y z
N MET A 1 1.58 36.45 -27.34
CA MET A 1 1.85 36.51 -25.89
C MET A 1 0.62 36.03 -25.11
N ALA A 2 0.01 34.92 -25.53
CA ALA A 2 -1.22 34.39 -24.93
C ALA A 2 -1.25 32.85 -24.96
N ASP A 3 -0.08 32.20 -24.80
CA ASP A 3 0.05 30.75 -24.96
C ASP A 3 0.66 30.04 -23.73
N GLU A 4 0.87 30.73 -22.60
CA GLU A 4 1.45 30.12 -21.38
C GLU A 4 0.43 29.81 -20.27
N GLU A 5 -0.81 30.30 -20.33
CA GLU A 5 -1.84 29.97 -19.32
C GLU A 5 -2.61 28.67 -19.62
N GLY A 6 -2.43 28.08 -20.82
CA GLY A 6 -3.14 26.86 -21.24
C GLY A 6 -2.51 25.55 -20.77
N SER A 7 -1.25 25.56 -20.31
CA SER A 7 -0.54 24.32 -19.94
C SER A 7 -0.60 23.98 -18.45
N SER A 8 -0.95 24.92 -17.56
CA SER A 8 -1.06 24.65 -16.11
C SER A 8 -2.41 24.05 -15.70
N ILE A 9 -3.44 24.18 -16.54
CA ILE A 9 -4.77 23.59 -16.36
C ILE A 9 -4.88 22.16 -16.92
N LEU A 10 -3.89 21.69 -17.68
CA LEU A 10 -3.86 20.33 -18.26
C LEU A 10 -3.18 19.31 -17.33
N ASP A 11 -2.39 19.76 -16.35
CA ASP A 11 -1.82 18.92 -15.28
C ASP A 11 -2.76 18.75 -14.08
N ASP A 12 -3.94 19.37 -14.12
CA ASP A 12 -4.93 19.33 -13.05
C ASP A 12 -5.97 18.23 -13.35
N SER A 13 -6.22 17.35 -12.38
CA SER A 13 -7.16 16.24 -12.61
C SER A 13 -8.56 16.82 -12.89
N PRO A 14 -9.31 16.33 -13.90
CA PRO A 14 -10.62 16.89 -14.27
C PRO A 14 -11.69 16.72 -13.17
N ILE A 15 -11.37 16.00 -12.09
CA ILE A 15 -12.26 15.68 -10.98
C ILE A 15 -11.82 16.49 -9.76
N GLU A 16 -12.73 17.30 -9.23
CA GLU A 16 -12.47 18.21 -8.11
C GLU A 16 -11.96 17.47 -6.86
N GLN A 17 -12.52 16.30 -6.57
CA GLN A 17 -12.12 15.47 -5.43
C GLN A 17 -10.69 14.93 -5.56
N GLY A 18 -10.23 14.64 -6.79
CA GLY A 18 -8.85 14.22 -7.05
C GLY A 18 -7.87 15.36 -6.78
N ARG A 19 -8.22 16.56 -7.23
CA ARG A 19 -7.43 17.79 -7.02
C ARG A 19 -7.30 18.18 -5.55
N LEU A 20 -8.38 18.07 -4.78
CA LEU A 20 -8.37 18.41 -3.35
C LEU A 20 -7.58 17.39 -2.51
N THR A 21 -7.46 16.16 -2.98
CA THR A 21 -6.81 15.06 -2.24
C THR A 21 -5.41 14.74 -2.71
N VAL A 22 -4.93 15.26 -3.84
CA VAL A 22 -3.58 14.98 -4.37
C VAL A 22 -2.98 16.26 -4.98
N PRO A 23 -1.81 16.73 -4.51
CA PRO A 23 -1.10 17.84 -5.10
C PRO A 23 -0.53 17.38 -6.44
N PRO A 24 -0.52 18.25 -7.45
CA PRO A 24 -0.07 17.91 -8.80
C PRO A 24 1.46 17.67 -8.88
N THR A 25 2.22 18.01 -7.84
CA THR A 25 3.68 17.87 -7.82
C THR A 25 4.11 16.63 -7.05
N ASP A 26 4.82 15.71 -7.71
CA ASP A 26 5.47 14.56 -7.06
C ASP A 26 6.99 14.75 -6.95
N ASP A 27 7.57 14.40 -5.80
CA ASP A 27 9.01 14.46 -5.55
C ASP A 27 9.67 13.08 -5.75
N ASN A 28 10.43 12.94 -6.83
CA ASN A 28 11.09 11.69 -7.23
C ASN A 28 12.33 11.32 -6.40
N THR A 29 12.77 12.18 -5.49
CA THR A 29 13.97 11.93 -4.67
C THR A 29 13.71 11.05 -3.45
N LEU A 30 12.44 10.89 -3.07
CA LEU A 30 12.02 10.12 -1.91
C LEU A 30 12.12 8.61 -2.16
N GLN A 31 12.77 7.90 -1.24
CA GLN A 31 12.92 6.45 -1.30
C GLN A 31 11.57 5.77 -1.04
N VAL A 32 11.21 4.78 -1.87
CA VAL A 32 9.91 4.08 -1.79
C VAL A 32 10.04 2.68 -1.20
N LEU A 33 11.08 1.95 -1.60
CA LEU A 33 11.31 0.55 -1.22
C LEU A 33 12.43 0.43 -0.19
N THR A 34 12.10 0.65 1.08
CA THR A 34 13.04 0.48 2.20
C THR A 34 12.91 -0.91 2.84
N PHE A 35 13.95 -1.42 3.50
CA PHE A 35 13.89 -2.63 4.32
C PHE A 35 12.76 -2.60 5.34
N ARG A 36 12.46 -1.43 5.91
CA ARG A 36 11.31 -1.23 6.80
C ARG A 36 10.00 -1.60 6.11
N THR A 37 9.81 -1.18 4.85
CA THR A 37 8.65 -1.54 4.03
C THR A 37 8.49 -3.05 3.89
N TRP A 38 9.58 -3.76 3.59
CA TRP A 38 9.55 -5.21 3.46
C TRP A 38 9.33 -5.91 4.81
N LEU A 39 10.04 -5.47 5.86
CA LEU A 39 9.98 -6.10 7.19
C LEU A 39 8.61 -5.93 7.84
N ILE A 40 7.90 -4.82 7.60
CA ILE A 40 6.56 -4.60 8.15
C ILE A 40 5.49 -5.17 7.20
N GLY A 41 5.60 -4.92 5.91
CA GLY A 41 4.57 -5.27 4.93
C GLY A 41 4.43 -6.78 4.71
N ILE A 42 5.54 -7.51 4.58
CA ILE A 42 5.52 -8.97 4.36
C ILE A 42 4.81 -9.72 5.49
N PRO A 43 5.16 -9.58 6.79
CA PRO A 43 4.52 -10.36 7.84
C PRO A 43 3.05 -10.01 8.00
N ILE A 44 2.66 -8.73 7.86
CA ILE A 44 1.24 -8.34 7.92
C ILE A 44 0.47 -8.97 6.75
N CYS A 45 1.03 -8.96 5.54
CA CYS A 45 0.46 -9.61 4.35
C CYS A 45 0.31 -11.13 4.54
N ILE A 46 1.34 -11.81 5.08
CA ILE A 46 1.29 -13.26 5.35
C ILE A 46 0.19 -13.57 6.36
N LEU A 47 0.15 -12.86 7.50
CA LEU A 47 -0.86 -13.07 8.54
C LEU A 47 -2.27 -12.79 8.03
N GLY A 48 -2.44 -11.72 7.24
CA GLY A 48 -3.71 -11.39 6.60
C GLY A 48 -4.15 -12.46 5.61
N SER A 49 -3.24 -12.95 4.77
CA SER A 49 -3.52 -13.99 3.76
C SER A 49 -3.87 -15.34 4.38
N VAL A 50 -3.16 -15.75 5.42
CA VAL A 50 -3.52 -16.96 6.18
C VAL A 50 -4.91 -16.82 6.80
N SER A 51 -5.20 -15.65 7.40
CA SER A 51 -6.51 -15.38 8.00
C SER A 51 -7.64 -15.37 6.97
N ALA A 52 -7.39 -14.81 5.77
CA ALA A 52 -8.34 -14.82 4.65
C ALA A 52 -8.55 -16.23 4.09
N ALA A 53 -7.49 -17.01 3.89
CA ALA A 53 -7.57 -18.38 3.41
C ALA A 53 -8.36 -19.28 4.39
N LEU A 54 -8.16 -19.11 5.70
CA LEU A 54 -8.93 -19.83 6.72
C LEU A 54 -10.40 -19.41 6.74
N SER A 55 -10.68 -18.13 6.56
CA SER A 55 -12.05 -17.59 6.61
C SER A 55 -12.85 -17.94 5.37
N PHE A 56 -12.18 -18.17 4.23
CA PHE A 56 -12.83 -18.58 2.99
C PHE A 56 -13.61 -19.89 3.12
N TYR A 57 -13.09 -20.84 3.92
CA TYR A 57 -13.77 -22.11 4.18
C TYR A 57 -14.79 -22.05 5.33
N ARG A 58 -14.96 -20.89 5.97
CA ARG A 58 -15.92 -20.66 7.07
C ARG A 58 -17.13 -19.89 6.56
N GLN A 59 -18.27 -20.07 7.22
CA GLN A 59 -19.53 -19.38 6.83
C GLN A 59 -19.49 -17.85 7.05
N GLN A 60 -18.60 -17.35 7.91
CA GLN A 60 -18.34 -15.92 8.05
C GLN A 60 -17.02 -15.56 7.36
N MET A 61 -17.12 -14.79 6.28
CA MET A 61 -15.97 -14.18 5.62
C MET A 61 -15.45 -13.01 6.48
N PHE A 62 -14.25 -13.14 7.02
CA PHE A 62 -13.56 -12.04 7.69
C PHE A 62 -12.81 -11.21 6.65
N ASN A 63 -13.25 -9.98 6.44
CA ASN A 63 -12.59 -9.01 5.57
C ASN A 63 -11.93 -7.93 6.42
N PHE A 64 -10.62 -7.71 6.24
CA PHE A 64 -9.91 -6.62 6.88
C PHE A 64 -10.20 -5.31 6.14
N SER A 65 -10.63 -4.28 6.87
CA SER A 65 -10.77 -2.94 6.30
C SER A 65 -9.39 -2.34 6.01
N HIS A 66 -9.24 -1.69 4.85
CA HIS A 66 -8.01 -1.02 4.44
C HIS A 66 -7.53 0.01 5.46
N VAL A 67 -8.45 0.76 6.07
CA VAL A 67 -8.14 1.76 7.11
C VAL A 67 -7.49 1.12 8.35
N CYS A 68 -7.93 -0.09 8.74
CA CYS A 68 -7.34 -0.81 9.86
C CYS A 68 -5.88 -1.20 9.56
N ILE A 69 -5.60 -1.60 8.31
CA ILE A 69 -4.25 -1.95 7.87
C ILE A 69 -3.37 -0.69 7.85
N ASN A 70 -3.89 0.46 7.35
CA ASN A 70 -3.19 1.75 7.39
C ASN A 70 -2.76 2.10 8.83
N MET A 71 -3.69 1.98 9.78
CA MET A 71 -3.41 2.26 11.20
C MET A 71 -2.35 1.30 11.77
N MET A 72 -2.43 0.00 11.47
CA MET A 72 -1.44 -0.97 11.92
C MET A 72 -0.05 -0.66 11.36
N VAL A 73 0.06 -0.35 10.07
CA VAL A 73 1.32 0.01 9.42
C VAL A 73 1.90 1.30 9.98
N PHE A 74 1.06 2.29 10.28
CA PHE A 74 1.49 3.54 10.91
C PHE A 74 2.07 3.29 12.32
N ILE A 75 1.36 2.53 13.16
CA ILE A 75 1.81 2.18 14.52
C ILE A 75 3.09 1.36 14.47
N ALA A 76 3.14 0.33 13.62
CA ALA A 76 4.30 -0.54 13.44
C ALA A 76 5.52 0.24 12.92
N GLY A 77 5.31 1.13 11.95
CA GLY A 77 6.34 2.00 11.42
C GLY A 77 6.94 2.90 12.50
N LYS A 78 6.09 3.51 13.35
CA LYS A 78 6.54 4.36 14.45
C LYS A 78 7.30 3.58 15.51
N LEU A 79 6.82 2.40 15.86
CA LEU A 79 7.49 1.52 16.81
C LEU A 79 8.87 1.09 16.29
N MET A 80 8.96 0.74 15.01
CA MET A 80 10.22 0.37 14.36
C MET A 80 11.18 1.55 14.23
N ALA A 81 10.68 2.76 13.91
CA ALA A 81 11.51 3.97 13.87
C ALA A 81 12.13 4.33 15.23
N ASN A 82 11.42 4.05 16.32
CA ASN A 82 11.90 4.27 17.69
C ASN A 82 12.83 3.16 18.20
N MET A 83 12.66 1.92 17.70
CA MET A 83 13.37 0.74 18.18
C MET A 83 14.67 0.45 17.40
N LEU A 84 14.79 0.89 16.14
CA LEU A 84 15.98 0.65 15.32
C LEU A 84 17.02 1.78 15.44
N PRO A 85 18.28 1.48 15.82
CA PRO A 85 19.36 2.45 15.75
C PRO A 85 19.71 2.80 14.29
N ASN A 86 20.02 4.09 14.04
CA ASN A 86 20.47 4.60 12.74
C ASN A 86 21.79 3.94 12.33
N LYS A 87 21.71 2.80 11.63
CA LYS A 87 22.88 2.10 11.11
C LYS A 87 22.73 1.88 9.61
N VAL A 88 23.64 2.45 8.83
CA VAL A 88 23.75 2.14 7.40
C VAL A 88 24.51 0.83 7.29
N ILE A 89 23.84 -0.24 6.89
CA ILE A 89 24.47 -1.54 6.68
C ILE A 89 24.92 -1.59 5.22
N ARG A 90 26.23 -1.64 5.01
CA ARG A 90 26.82 -1.95 3.71
C ARG A 90 26.93 -3.47 3.61
N MET A 91 26.31 -4.06 2.59
CA MET A 91 26.40 -5.50 2.35
C MET A 91 27.87 -5.87 2.02
N PRO A 92 28.49 -6.86 2.68
CA PRO A 92 29.92 -7.14 2.57
C PRO A 92 30.39 -7.75 1.23
N TYR A 93 29.59 -7.70 0.17
CA TYR A 93 29.95 -8.23 -1.15
C TYR A 93 29.27 -7.50 -2.33
N THR A 94 28.56 -6.41 -2.07
CA THR A 94 27.80 -5.65 -3.08
C THR A 94 27.96 -4.17 -2.79
N ASN A 95 28.01 -3.30 -3.80
CA ASN A 95 28.01 -1.84 -3.61
C ASN A 95 26.67 -1.28 -3.07
N TRP A 96 25.83 -2.15 -2.52
CA TRP A 96 24.49 -1.81 -2.03
C TRP A 96 24.57 -1.47 -0.55
N SER A 97 24.41 -0.18 -0.25
CA SER A 97 24.24 0.33 1.11
C SER A 97 22.76 0.50 1.41
N PHE A 98 22.24 -0.22 2.39
CA PHE A 98 20.86 -0.06 2.83
C PHE A 98 20.84 0.60 4.22
N SER A 99 20.11 1.71 4.38
CA SER A 99 19.96 2.38 5.68
C SER A 99 18.87 1.71 6.50
N LEU A 100 19.24 1.05 7.61
CA LEU A 100 18.28 0.34 8.47
C LEU A 100 17.23 1.28 9.09
N ASN A 101 17.55 2.56 9.17
CA ASN A 101 16.63 3.61 9.58
C ASN A 101 16.99 4.89 8.79
N PRO A 102 16.32 5.17 7.66
CA PRO A 102 16.55 6.39 6.88
C PRO A 102 15.94 7.65 7.53
N GLY A 103 15.45 7.56 8.78
CA GLY A 103 14.82 8.65 9.50
C GLY A 103 13.29 8.57 9.50
N PRO A 104 12.59 9.71 9.66
CA PRO A 104 11.13 9.74 9.79
C PRO A 104 10.42 9.03 8.63
N ILE A 105 9.23 8.50 8.88
CA ILE A 105 8.46 7.77 7.86
C ILE A 105 8.11 8.72 6.73
N ASN A 106 8.58 8.38 5.53
CA ASN A 106 8.17 9.06 4.31
C ASN A 106 6.76 8.62 3.91
N LEU A 107 5.97 9.53 3.36
CA LEU A 107 4.63 9.22 2.82
C LEU A 107 4.69 8.08 1.81
N LYS A 108 5.67 8.10 0.89
CA LYS A 108 5.83 7.05 -0.13
C LYS A 108 6.13 5.67 0.45
N GLU A 109 7.03 5.60 1.44
CA GLU A 109 7.32 4.34 2.13
C GLU A 109 6.09 3.81 2.86
N HIS A 110 5.33 4.70 3.53
CA HIS A 110 4.10 4.32 4.21
C HIS A 110 3.07 3.76 3.23
N VAL A 111 2.79 4.48 2.13
CA VAL A 111 1.86 4.03 1.08
C VAL A 111 2.31 2.70 0.49
N ALA A 112 3.59 2.55 0.13
CA ALA A 112 4.12 1.31 -0.42
C ALA A 112 4.01 0.13 0.57
N THR A 113 4.31 0.38 1.85
CA THR A 113 4.18 -0.63 2.91
C THR A 113 2.74 -1.07 3.08
N THR A 114 1.81 -0.11 3.06
CA THR A 114 0.40 -0.44 3.23
C THR A 114 -0.20 -1.11 2.00
N MET A 115 0.21 -0.74 0.79
CA MET A 115 -0.17 -1.47 -0.43
C MET A 115 0.31 -2.92 -0.39
N LEU A 116 1.53 -3.16 0.10
CA LEU A 116 2.08 -4.50 0.29
C LEU A 116 1.30 -5.28 1.37
N ALA A 117 1.09 -4.67 2.54
CA ALA A 117 0.36 -5.27 3.66
C ALA A 117 -1.12 -5.56 3.34
N GLY A 118 -1.75 -4.67 2.58
CA GLY A 118 -3.16 -4.74 2.16
C GLY A 118 -3.42 -5.74 1.03
N ARG A 119 -2.38 -6.32 0.41
CA ARG A 119 -2.54 -7.42 -0.53
C ARG A 119 -2.71 -8.74 0.21
N VAL A 120 -3.93 -8.94 0.67
CA VAL A 120 -4.45 -10.19 1.20
C VAL A 120 -5.16 -10.92 0.06
N SER A 121 -4.76 -12.15 -0.24
CA SER A 121 -5.35 -12.94 -1.32
C SER A 121 -5.61 -14.37 -0.89
N ALA A 122 -6.85 -14.83 -1.05
CA ALA A 122 -7.19 -16.24 -1.14
C ALA A 122 -7.15 -16.63 -2.62
N SER A 123 -6.02 -17.16 -3.09
CA SER A 123 -5.85 -17.52 -4.50
C SER A 123 -6.83 -18.63 -4.90
N ALA A 124 -7.49 -18.48 -6.07
CA ALA A 124 -8.28 -19.54 -6.68
C ALA A 124 -7.49 -20.85 -6.88
N GLY A 125 -6.16 -20.77 -6.92
CA GLY A 125 -5.31 -21.96 -6.90
C GLY A 125 -5.50 -22.84 -5.67
N PHE A 126 -5.74 -22.24 -4.49
CA PHE A 126 -6.03 -23.02 -3.28
C PHE A 126 -7.35 -23.77 -3.38
N GLU A 127 -8.38 -23.20 -4.00
CA GLU A 127 -9.67 -23.86 -4.19
C GLU A 127 -9.53 -25.12 -5.07
N ILE A 128 -8.79 -24.99 -6.18
CA ILE A 128 -8.51 -26.11 -7.10
C ILE A 128 -7.78 -27.25 -6.36
N LEU A 129 -6.79 -26.90 -5.53
CA LEU A 129 -6.05 -27.87 -4.73
C LEU A 129 -6.94 -28.58 -3.70
N THR A 130 -7.82 -27.83 -3.02
CA THR A 130 -8.76 -28.39 -2.05
C THR A 130 -9.74 -29.36 -2.72
N ILE A 131 -10.29 -29.00 -3.88
CA ILE A 131 -11.16 -29.88 -4.67
C ILE A 131 -10.40 -31.16 -5.07
N SER A 132 -9.18 -31.04 -5.61
CA SER A 132 -8.39 -32.22 -5.98
C SER A 132 -8.17 -33.17 -4.79
N LYS A 133 -7.96 -32.62 -3.59
CA LYS A 133 -7.76 -33.41 -2.38
C LYS A 133 -9.04 -34.11 -1.92
N ILE A 134 -10.20 -33.49 -2.08
CA ILE A 134 -11.52 -34.11 -1.83
C ILE A 134 -11.76 -35.29 -2.78
N TYR A 135 -11.33 -35.18 -4.03
CA TYR A 135 -11.41 -36.26 -5.04
C TYR A 135 -10.29 -37.31 -4.94
N HIS A 136 -9.62 -37.42 -3.79
CA HIS A 136 -8.54 -38.38 -3.52
C HIS A 136 -7.36 -38.35 -4.51
N LYS A 137 -7.09 -37.19 -5.14
CA LYS A 137 -5.89 -36.96 -5.94
C LYS A 137 -4.91 -36.12 -5.15
N ASP A 138 -3.91 -36.78 -4.57
CA ASP A 138 -2.80 -36.11 -3.91
C ASP A 138 -1.83 -35.54 -4.96
N ILE A 139 -1.84 -34.21 -5.08
CA ILE A 139 -0.88 -33.48 -5.89
C ILE A 139 0.38 -33.25 -5.03
N PRO A 140 1.59 -33.55 -5.54
CA PRO A 140 2.81 -33.25 -4.80
C PRO A 140 2.99 -31.74 -4.59
N LEU A 141 3.73 -31.37 -3.54
CA LEU A 141 3.90 -29.98 -3.10
C LEU A 141 4.37 -29.04 -4.24
N LEU A 142 5.33 -29.50 -5.05
CA LEU A 142 5.95 -28.65 -6.06
C LEU A 142 4.96 -28.21 -7.16
N PRO A 143 4.22 -29.11 -7.84
CA PRO A 143 3.15 -28.70 -8.75
C PRO A 143 2.05 -27.86 -8.10
N ALA A 144 1.74 -28.09 -6.83
CA ALA A 144 0.74 -27.30 -6.11
C ALA A 144 1.18 -25.83 -5.95
N ILE A 145 2.44 -25.60 -5.55
CA ILE A 145 3.02 -24.26 -5.45
C ILE A 145 3.08 -23.59 -6.83
N LEU A 146 3.53 -24.31 -7.86
CA LEU A 146 3.61 -23.78 -9.22
C LEU A 146 2.24 -23.40 -9.78
N LEU A 147 1.20 -24.18 -9.49
CA LEU A 147 -0.17 -23.89 -9.91
C LEU A 147 -0.68 -22.60 -9.26
N VAL A 148 -0.54 -22.45 -7.93
CA VAL A 148 -0.96 -21.25 -7.21
C VAL A 148 -0.20 -20.01 -7.70
N LEU A 149 1.11 -20.16 -7.90
CA LEU A 149 1.98 -19.08 -8.36
C LEU A 149 1.63 -18.63 -9.79
N SER A 150 1.34 -19.58 -10.69
CA SER A 150 0.97 -19.28 -12.08
C SER A 150 -0.34 -18.49 -12.16
N ILE A 151 -1.36 -18.88 -11.38
CA ILE A 151 -2.65 -18.16 -11.31
C ILE A 151 -2.43 -16.72 -10.80
N GLN A 152 -1.57 -16.56 -9.81
CA GLN A 152 -1.31 -15.25 -9.23
C GLN A 152 -0.55 -14.32 -10.18
N PHE A 153 0.46 -14.84 -10.90
CA PHE A 153 1.16 -14.10 -11.95
C PHE A 153 0.27 -13.77 -13.14
N LEU A 154 -0.63 -14.67 -13.52
CA LEU A 154 -1.60 -14.41 -14.59
C LEU A 154 -2.52 -13.24 -14.22
N GLY A 155 -3.00 -13.17 -12.98
CA GLY A 155 -3.79 -12.03 -12.48
C GLY A 155 -3.02 -10.70 -12.53
N TYR A 156 -1.77 -10.68 -12.06
CA TYR A 156 -0.93 -9.48 -12.13
C TYR A 156 -0.53 -9.11 -13.58
N GLY A 157 -0.36 -10.09 -14.45
CA GLY A 157 -0.09 -9.89 -15.88
C GLY A 157 -1.24 -9.19 -16.59
N PHE A 158 -2.49 -9.64 -16.36
CA PHE A 158 -3.66 -8.96 -16.88
C PHE A 158 -3.81 -7.54 -16.33
N ALA A 159 -3.61 -7.35 -15.02
CA ALA A 159 -3.64 -6.01 -14.41
C ALA A 159 -2.64 -5.05 -15.08
N GLY A 160 -1.44 -5.53 -15.43
CA GLY A 160 -0.44 -4.75 -16.16
C GLY A 160 -0.88 -4.34 -17.56
N ILE A 161 -1.50 -5.25 -18.32
CA ILE A 161 -2.01 -4.97 -19.68
C ILE A 161 -3.13 -3.91 -19.62
N PHE A 162 -4.03 -4.03 -18.65
CA PHE A 162 -5.15 -3.10 -18.50
C PHE A 162 -4.77 -1.77 -17.82
N MET A 163 -3.56 -1.60 -17.28
CA MET A 163 -3.13 -0.38 -16.60
C MET A 163 -3.28 0.88 -17.48
N LYS A 164 -2.97 0.79 -18.77
CA LYS A 164 -3.12 1.93 -19.69
C LYS A 164 -4.58 2.34 -19.90
N LEU A 165 -5.48 1.36 -19.92
CA LEU A 165 -6.91 1.60 -20.11
C LEU A 165 -7.57 2.06 -18.80
N LEU A 166 -7.16 1.45 -17.68
CA LEU A 166 -7.85 1.62 -16.40
C LEU A 166 -7.34 2.78 -15.54
N VAL A 167 -6.06 3.14 -15.67
CA VAL A 167 -5.40 4.11 -14.78
C VAL A 167 -5.05 5.41 -15.50
N HIS A 168 -4.62 5.35 -16.76
CA HIS A 168 -4.21 6.55 -17.50
C HIS A 168 -5.38 7.34 -18.09
N SER A 169 -6.61 6.78 -18.05
CA SER A 169 -7.80 7.51 -18.48
C SER A 169 -8.23 8.50 -17.38
N PRO A 170 -8.23 9.81 -17.64
CA PRO A 170 -8.50 10.83 -16.62
C PRO A 170 -9.98 10.88 -16.18
N TYR A 171 -10.87 10.19 -16.89
CA TYR A 171 -12.29 10.08 -16.53
C TYR A 171 -12.60 8.93 -15.55
N MET A 172 -11.63 8.05 -15.29
CA MET A 172 -11.85 6.92 -14.39
C MET A 172 -11.24 7.18 -13.02
N TRP A 173 -12.09 7.19 -12.01
CA TRP A 173 -11.69 7.43 -10.62
C TRP A 173 -12.17 6.31 -9.71
N TRP A 174 -11.43 6.09 -8.63
CA TRP A 174 -11.65 5.00 -7.68
C TRP A 174 -11.90 5.59 -6.29
N PRO A 175 -13.17 5.84 -5.91
CA PRO A 175 -13.51 6.54 -4.67
C PRO A 175 -12.87 5.93 -3.42
N SER A 176 -12.81 4.60 -3.35
CA SER A 176 -12.20 3.87 -2.24
C SER A 176 -10.71 4.21 -2.06
N THR A 177 -9.97 4.38 -3.16
CA THR A 177 -8.55 4.75 -3.10
C THR A 177 -8.33 6.18 -2.64
N LEU A 178 -9.25 7.11 -2.95
CA LEU A 178 -9.16 8.49 -2.48
C LEU A 178 -9.29 8.59 -0.96
N VAL A 179 -10.12 7.74 -0.35
CA VAL A 179 -10.25 7.66 1.11
C VAL A 179 -8.93 7.23 1.75
N ASP A 180 -8.26 6.23 1.16
CA ASP A 180 -6.95 5.78 1.63
C ASP A 180 -5.89 6.88 1.49
N VAL A 181 -5.87 7.59 0.35
CA VAL A 181 -4.93 8.70 0.12
C VAL A 181 -5.13 9.84 1.11
N ALA A 182 -6.38 10.23 1.36
CA ALA A 182 -6.69 11.23 2.37
C ALA A 182 -6.24 10.79 3.77
N PHE A 183 -6.41 9.50 4.10
CA PHE A 183 -5.96 8.95 5.36
C PHE A 183 -4.43 9.00 5.52
N TYR A 184 -3.68 8.60 4.49
CA TYR A 184 -2.21 8.67 4.51
C TYR A 184 -1.70 10.09 4.74
N ARG A 185 -2.33 11.09 4.13
CA ARG A 185 -1.99 12.50 4.34
C ARG A 185 -2.24 12.92 5.77
N PHE A 186 -3.42 12.64 6.28
CA PHE A 186 -3.81 12.98 7.65
C PHE A 186 -2.82 12.41 8.67
N ASP A 187 -2.41 11.15 8.51
CA ASP A 187 -1.44 10.51 9.39
C ASP A 187 -0.05 11.16 9.31
N MET A 188 0.40 11.53 8.11
CA MET A 188 1.69 12.21 7.92
C MET A 188 1.68 13.66 8.45
N GLU A 189 0.61 14.41 8.24
CA GLU A 189 0.45 15.76 8.80
C GLU A 189 0.46 15.73 10.33
N ARG A 190 -0.29 14.79 10.92
CA ARG A 190 -0.30 14.57 12.37
C ARG A 190 1.09 14.20 12.89
N PHE A 191 1.85 13.41 12.14
CA PHE A 191 3.22 13.05 12.49
C PHE A 191 4.16 14.26 12.45
N SER A 192 4.08 15.09 11.41
CA SER A 192 4.94 16.28 11.25
C SER A 192 4.67 17.37 12.29
N LEU A 193 3.39 17.62 12.61
CA LEU A 193 2.98 18.70 13.51
C LEU A 193 3.07 18.30 14.99
N GLY A 194 3.02 17.00 15.30
CA GLY A 194 2.88 16.51 16.67
C GLY A 194 1.47 16.73 17.24
N PRO A 195 1.06 15.96 18.27
CA PRO A 195 -0.34 15.89 18.69
C PRO A 195 -0.92 17.23 19.17
N LYS A 196 -0.17 17.99 19.98
CA LYS A 196 -0.67 19.27 20.55
C LYS A 196 -0.86 20.37 19.50
N ARG A 197 0.06 20.47 18.52
CA ARG A 197 0.02 21.50 17.48
C ARG A 197 -1.05 21.19 16.45
N PHE A 198 -1.27 19.91 16.16
CA PHE A 198 -2.34 19.45 15.28
C PHE A 198 -3.73 19.74 15.85
N ASP A 199 -3.95 19.49 17.14
CA ASP A 199 -5.22 19.79 17.80
C ASP A 199 -5.51 21.30 17.82
N GLN A 200 -4.48 22.12 17.99
CA GLN A 200 -4.60 23.58 17.92
C GLN A 200 -4.89 24.10 16.51
N GLN A 201 -4.33 23.48 15.48
CA GLN A 201 -4.68 23.83 14.10
C GLN A 201 -6.12 23.41 13.79
N ARG A 202 -6.55 22.21 14.22
CA ARG A 202 -7.94 21.74 14.06
C ARG A 202 -8.96 22.65 14.72
N SER A 203 -8.68 23.19 15.90
CA SER A 203 -9.59 24.14 16.55
C SER A 203 -9.72 25.44 15.77
N THR A 204 -8.62 25.94 15.16
CA THR A 204 -8.68 27.13 14.29
C THR A 204 -9.49 26.91 13.02
N TRP A 205 -9.41 25.72 12.41
CA TRP A 205 -10.23 25.36 11.26
C TRP A 205 -11.72 25.29 11.59
N ARG A 206 -12.08 24.75 12.76
CA ARG A 206 -13.49 24.70 13.23
C ARG A 206 -14.08 26.06 13.57
N SER A 207 -13.25 27.04 13.91
CA SER A 207 -13.71 28.42 14.15
C SER A 207 -13.82 29.26 12.88
N ALA A 208 -13.30 28.77 11.75
CA ALA A 208 -13.27 29.48 10.47
C ALA A 208 -14.33 28.99 9.47
N SER A 209 -15.10 27.95 9.84
CA SER A 209 -16.25 27.39 9.10
C SER A 209 -17.56 27.75 9.76
#